data_AF-A0AAT9HRA5-F1
#
_entry.id   AF-A0AAT9HRA5-F1
#
_cell.length_a   1.000
_cell.length_b   1.000
_cell.length_c   1.000
_cell.angle_alpha   90.00
_cell.angle_beta   90.00
_cell.angle_gamma   90.00
#
_symmetry.space_group_name_H-M   'P 1'
#
loop_
_entity.id
_entity.type
_entity.pdbx_description
1 polymer ?
#
loop_
_entity_poly.entity_id
_entity_poly.type
_entity_poly.pdbx_seq_one_letter_code
_entity_poly.pdbx_strand_id
1 'polypeptide(L)'
;MILGHRLRLDPAKLGRGLQALLSVQVRPHRRELVGPFVERIRALPESLTVFHLTGPDDYLVHVAVADMTDLQRLVLDEFTSRREVARVETRLIFQQWDCGPMLPPSPTAQTG
;
A
#
# COMPACT_ATOMS: atom_id res chain seq x y z
N MET A 1 11.44 -19.78 -19.70
CA MET A 1 10.24 -18.95 -19.94
C MET A 1 10.36 -17.71 -19.05
N ILE A 2 10.41 -16.50 -19.62
CA ILE A 2 10.49 -15.26 -18.84
C ILE A 2 9.07 -14.89 -18.40
N LEU A 3 8.84 -14.83 -17.09
CA LEU A 3 7.52 -14.56 -16.49
C LEU A 3 7.15 -13.07 -16.53
N GLY A 4 8.12 -12.17 -16.75
CA GLY A 4 7.94 -10.73 -16.86
C GLY A 4 9.20 -9.95 -16.48
N HIS A 5 9.15 -8.64 -16.67
CA HIS A 5 10.14 -7.68 -16.18
C HIS A 5 9.38 -6.58 -15.42
N ARG A 6 9.92 -6.11 -14.29
CA ARG A 6 9.34 -5.01 -13.52
C ARG A 6 10.36 -3.89 -13.45
N LEU A 7 10.06 -2.78 -14.12
CA LEU A 7 10.85 -1.56 -13.99
C LEU A 7 10.45 -0.84 -12.70
N ARG A 8 11.45 -0.37 -11.96
CA ARG A 8 11.24 0.47 -10.79
C ARG A 8 11.41 1.92 -11.21
N LEU A 9 10.36 2.71 -11.00
CA LEU A 9 10.38 4.14 -11.26
C LEU A 9 10.57 4.88 -9.93
N ASP A 10 11.25 6.01 -10.00
CA ASP A 10 11.41 6.94 -8.88
C ASP A 10 10.16 7.84 -8.82
N PRO A 11 9.30 7.71 -7.79
CA PRO A 11 8.08 8.51 -7.70
C PRO A 11 8.37 10.01 -7.60
N ALA A 12 9.50 10.43 -7.02
CA ALA A 12 9.86 11.84 -6.92
C ALA A 12 10.11 12.44 -8.31
N LYS A 13 10.76 11.69 -9.22
CA LYS A 13 10.95 12.12 -10.62
C LYS A 13 9.67 12.13 -11.44
N LEU A 14 8.60 11.51 -10.94
CA LEU A 14 7.26 11.53 -11.51
C LEU A 14 6.35 12.60 -10.86
N GLY A 15 6.91 13.48 -10.02
CA GLY A 15 6.14 14.52 -9.33
C GLY A 15 5.35 14.01 -8.12
N ARG A 16 5.69 12.82 -7.60
CA ARG A 16 5.06 12.19 -6.42
C ARG A 16 6.10 11.94 -5.33
N GLY A 17 6.70 13.03 -4.84
CA GLY A 17 7.83 12.97 -3.91
C GLY A 17 7.46 12.63 -2.47
N LEU A 18 6.19 12.78 -2.08
CA LEU A 18 5.71 12.46 -0.74
C LEU A 18 5.14 11.04 -0.72
N GLN A 19 5.57 10.21 0.21
CA GLN A 19 5.04 8.87 0.40
C GLN A 19 4.44 8.67 1.78
N ALA A 20 3.40 7.85 1.84
CA ALA A 20 2.72 7.52 3.08
C ALA A 20 2.23 6.08 3.10
N LEU A 21 2.07 5.55 4.31
CA LEU A 21 1.36 4.31 4.59
C LEU A 21 0.01 4.67 5.22
N LEU A 22 -1.07 4.13 4.65
CA LEU A 22 -2.43 4.28 5.15
C LEU A 22 -2.87 2.96 5.77
N SER A 23 -2.94 2.91 7.10
CA SER A 23 -3.60 1.84 7.84
C SER A 23 -5.11 2.04 7.72
N VAL A 24 -5.82 1.07 7.16
CA VAL A 24 -7.26 1.17 6.93
C VAL A 24 -7.98 0.04 7.63
N GLN A 25 -8.95 0.42 8.47
CA GLN A 25 -9.89 -0.51 9.09
C GLN A 25 -11.22 -0.46 8.33
N VAL A 26 -11.76 -1.63 8.01
CA VAL A 26 -12.99 -1.84 7.25
C VAL A 26 -14.04 -2.50 8.17
N ARG A 27 -15.31 -2.11 8.05
CA ARG A 27 -16.35 -2.67 8.93
C ARG A 27 -16.66 -4.14 8.60
N PRO A 28 -16.77 -5.05 9.61
CA PRO A 28 -16.89 -6.50 9.42
C PRO A 28 -18.11 -6.98 8.63
N HIS A 29 -19.24 -6.26 8.68
CA HIS A 29 -20.51 -6.71 8.09
C HIS A 29 -20.60 -6.56 6.57
N ARG A 30 -19.48 -6.30 5.87
CA ARG A 30 -19.49 -5.95 4.44
C ARG A 30 -18.41 -6.67 3.64
N ARG A 31 -18.25 -7.99 3.84
CA ARG A 31 -17.35 -8.84 3.03
C ARG A 31 -17.56 -8.66 1.52
N GLU A 32 -18.81 -8.44 1.09
CA GLU A 32 -19.15 -8.19 -0.31
C GLU A 32 -18.58 -6.87 -0.87
N LEU A 33 -18.28 -5.89 -0.01
CA LEU A 33 -17.72 -4.60 -0.40
C LEU A 33 -16.18 -4.57 -0.39
N VAL A 34 -15.54 -5.62 0.12
CA VAL A 34 -14.08 -5.69 0.22
C VAL A 34 -13.41 -5.80 -1.15
N GLY A 35 -13.96 -6.64 -2.05
CA GLY A 35 -13.45 -6.77 -3.41
C GLY A 35 -13.46 -5.44 -4.17
N PRO A 36 -14.63 -4.76 -4.28
CA PRO A 36 -14.72 -3.44 -4.91
C PRO A 36 -13.80 -2.37 -4.30
N PHE A 37 -13.58 -2.41 -2.98
CA PHE A 37 -12.67 -1.50 -2.29
C PHE A 37 -11.23 -1.71 -2.74
N VAL A 38 -10.74 -2.96 -2.76
CA VAL A 38 -9.38 -3.27 -3.21
C VAL A 38 -9.19 -2.91 -4.68
N GLU A 39 -10.16 -3.23 -5.54
CA GLU A 39 -10.09 -2.87 -6.97
C GLU A 39 -10.06 -1.36 -7.19
N ARG A 40 -10.80 -0.57 -6.39
CA ARG A 40 -10.66 0.89 -6.44
C ARG A 40 -9.24 1.31 -6.08
N ILE A 41 -8.74 0.86 -4.93
CA ILE A 41 -7.42 1.31 -4.45
C ILE A 41 -6.34 1.00 -5.48
N ARG A 42 -6.40 -0.19 -6.09
CA ARG A 42 -5.49 -0.60 -7.16
C ARG A 42 -5.59 0.27 -8.42
N ALA A 43 -6.74 0.89 -8.66
CA ALA A 43 -6.95 1.80 -9.78
C ALA A 43 -6.50 3.25 -9.49
N LEU A 44 -6.17 3.59 -8.24
CA LEU A 44 -5.70 4.93 -7.89
C LEU A 44 -4.25 5.11 -8.37
N PRO A 45 -3.95 6.18 -9.12
CA PRO A 45 -2.57 6.46 -9.57
C PRO A 45 -1.62 6.79 -8.43
N GLU A 46 -2.15 7.20 -7.27
CA GLU A 46 -1.40 7.41 -6.03
C GLU A 46 -0.99 6.08 -5.37
N SER A 47 -1.67 4.96 -5.65
CA SER A 47 -1.42 3.70 -4.96
C SER A 47 -0.23 2.95 -5.56
N LEU A 48 0.76 2.64 -4.72
CA LEU A 48 1.91 1.82 -5.09
C LEU A 48 1.68 0.35 -4.76
N THR A 49 1.13 0.05 -3.59
CA THR A 49 0.87 -1.31 -3.13
C THR A 49 -0.23 -1.32 -2.08
N VAL A 50 -1.04 -2.39 -2.07
CA VAL A 50 -2.03 -2.67 -1.02
C VAL A 50 -1.75 -4.04 -0.42
N PHE A 51 -1.75 -4.10 0.90
CA PHE A 51 -1.58 -5.33 1.68
C PHE A 51 -2.85 -5.60 2.45
N HIS A 52 -3.32 -6.84 2.43
CA HIS A 52 -4.32 -7.32 3.38
C HIS A 52 -3.61 -7.84 4.62
N LEU A 53 -4.00 -7.36 5.79
CA LEU A 53 -3.31 -7.63 7.04
C LEU A 53 -4.20 -8.43 8.00
N THR A 54 -3.55 -9.16 8.90
CA THR A 54 -4.16 -9.62 10.15
C THR A 54 -3.87 -8.59 11.23
N GLY A 55 -4.84 -8.32 12.12
CA GLY A 55 -4.64 -7.40 13.24
C GLY A 55 -5.79 -6.40 13.36
N PRO A 56 -5.56 -5.23 13.98
CA PRO A 56 -6.60 -4.22 14.16
C PRO A 56 -6.95 -3.47 12.87
N ASP A 57 -6.00 -3.38 11.93
CA ASP A 57 -6.20 -2.81 10.60
C ASP A 57 -6.34 -3.94 9.57
N ASP A 58 -7.32 -3.84 8.69
CA ASP A 58 -7.58 -4.86 7.65
C ASP A 58 -6.67 -4.67 6.43
N TYR A 59 -6.24 -3.43 6.17
CA TYR A 59 -5.42 -3.08 5.02
C TYR A 59 -4.31 -2.08 5.37
N LEU A 60 -3.20 -2.21 4.65
CA LEU A 60 -2.15 -1.21 4.61
C LEU A 60 -1.91 -0.82 3.16
N VAL A 61 -2.00 0.48 2.87
CA VAL A 61 -1.82 1.00 1.51
C VAL A 61 -0.60 1.90 1.48
N HIS A 62 0.37 1.56 0.63
CA HIS A 62 1.50 2.43 0.31
C HIS A 62 1.11 3.35 -0.84
N VAL A 63 1.20 4.65 -0.62
CA VAL A 63 0.84 5.68 -1.60
C VAL A 63 2.00 6.64 -1.85
N ALA A 64 2.03 7.21 -3.06
CA ALA A 64 2.90 8.30 -3.47
C ALA A 64 2.07 9.44 -4.07
N VAL A 65 2.24 10.64 -3.51
CA VAL A 65 1.46 11.84 -3.81
C VAL A 65 2.40 13.03 -4.04
N ALA A 66 1.88 14.07 -4.66
CA ALA A 66 2.70 15.25 -4.99
C ALA A 66 3.14 16.00 -3.74
N ASP A 67 2.20 16.25 -2.82
CA ASP A 67 2.41 17.02 -1.61
C ASP A 67 1.37 16.66 -0.52
N MET A 68 1.40 17.40 0.60
CA MET A 68 0.49 17.18 1.73
C MET A 68 -0.98 17.49 1.39
N THR A 69 -1.23 18.43 0.48
CA THR A 69 -2.58 18.80 0.05
C THR A 69 -3.19 17.65 -0.75
N ASP A 70 -2.42 17.08 -1.67
CA ASP A 70 -2.84 15.90 -2.45
C ASP A 70 -3.01 14.67 -1.55
N LEU A 71 -2.17 14.49 -0.52
CA LEU A 71 -2.36 13.44 0.49
C LEU A 71 -3.69 13.59 1.23
N GLN A 72 -4.01 14.79 1.70
CA GLN A 72 -5.25 15.05 2.42
C GLN A 72 -6.47 14.81 1.51
N ARG A 73 -6.42 15.27 0.26
CA ARG A 73 -7.47 15.00 -0.75
C ARG A 73 -7.66 13.50 -0.92
N LEU A 74 -6.59 12.76 -1.14
CA LEU A 74 -6.64 11.30 -1.31
C LEU A 74 -7.31 10.62 -0.11
N VAL A 75 -6.89 10.94 1.12
CA VAL A 75 -7.42 10.33 2.34
C VAL A 75 -8.91 10.66 2.55
N LEU A 76 -9.32 11.90 2.27
CA LEU A 76 -10.71 12.31 2.44
C LEU A 76 -11.61 11.73 1.35
N ASP A 77 -11.23 11.92 0.08
CA ASP A 77 -12.09 11.64 -1.07
C ASP A 77 -12.15 10.16 -1.42
N GLU A 78 -11.05 9.43 -1.28
CA GLU A 78 -10.96 8.04 -1.73
C GLU A 78 -11.07 7.01 -0.60
N PHE A 79 -10.75 7.40 0.65
CA PHE A 79 -10.81 6.50 1.80
C PHE A 79 -11.93 6.86 2.78
N THR A 80 -11.92 8.08 3.33
CA THR A 80 -12.84 8.46 4.42
C THR A 80 -14.28 8.64 3.94
N SER A 81 -14.48 9.04 2.68
CA SER A 81 -15.80 9.15 2.05
C SER A 81 -16.53 7.80 1.91
N ARG A 82 -15.81 6.68 2.05
CA ARG A 82 -16.33 5.33 1.85
C ARG A 82 -17.05 4.82 3.09
N ARG A 83 -18.23 4.23 2.86
CA ARG A 83 -19.08 3.72 3.95
C ARG A 83 -18.48 2.48 4.63
N GLU A 84 -17.69 1.71 3.89
CA GLU A 84 -17.02 0.51 4.39
C GLU A 84 -15.80 0.83 5.26
N VAL A 85 -15.18 2.01 5.09
CA VAL A 85 -14.00 2.44 5.85
C VAL A 85 -14.43 2.97 7.22
N ALA A 86 -13.91 2.34 8.27
CA ALA A 86 -14.18 2.73 9.65
C ALA A 86 -13.17 3.76 10.16
N ARG A 87 -11.89 3.59 9.79
CA ARG A 87 -10.78 4.41 10.26
C ARG A 87 -9.65 4.37 9.25
N VAL A 88 -8.95 5.50 9.14
CA VAL A 88 -7.68 5.62 8.40
C VAL A 88 -6.65 6.25 9.33
N GLU A 89 -5.47 5.65 9.41
CA GLU A 89 -4.31 6.23 10.06
C GLU A 89 -3.17 6.42 9.06
N THR A 90 -2.71 7.65 8.91
CA THR A 90 -1.68 8.03 7.96
C THR A 90 -0.32 8.08 8.64
N ARG A 91 0.67 7.37 8.08
CA ARG A 91 2.07 7.39 8.53
C ARG A 91 2.95 7.85 7.38
N LEU A 92 3.63 8.98 7.55
CA LEU A 92 4.53 9.51 6.54
C LEU A 92 5.83 8.71 6.50
N ILE A 93 6.31 8.44 5.29
CA ILE A 93 7.60 7.80 5.07
C ILE A 93 8.63 8.90 4.87
N PHE A 94 9.59 9.04 5.81
CA PHE A 94 10.69 9.98 5.65
C PHE A 94 11.80 9.45 4.77
N GLN A 95 12.15 8.17 4.93
CA GLN A 95 13.14 7.49 4.14
C GLN A 95 12.75 6.03 3.92
N GLN A 96 13.19 5.48 2.78
CA GLN A 96 13.02 4.09 2.42
C GLN A 96 14.36 3.57 1.87
N TRP A 97 14.72 2.34 2.22
CA TRP A 97 15.86 1.64 1.65
C TRP A 97 15.41 0.39 0.93
N ASP A 98 16.09 0.09 -0.17
CA ASP A 98 15.89 -1.15 -0.89
C ASP A 98 16.70 -2.26 -0.26
N CYS A 99 16.03 -3.38 0.00
CA CYS A 99 16.71 -4.61 0.36
C CYS A 99 17.39 -5.20 -0.89
N GLY A 100 18.48 -5.94 -0.68
CA GLY A 100 19.14 -6.70 -1.72
C GLY A 100 18.19 -7.71 -2.40
N PRO A 101 18.64 -8.36 -3.49
CA PRO A 101 17.83 -9.35 -4.17
C PRO A 101 17.36 -10.43 -3.20
N MET A 102 16.13 -10.91 -3.37
CA MET A 102 15.62 -12.04 -2.58
C MET A 102 16.50 -13.26 -2.88
N LEU A 103 17.29 -13.66 -1.89
CA LEU A 103 18.10 -14.88 -1.95
C LEU A 103 17.25 -16.06 -1.45
N PRO A 104 17.45 -17.28 -1.97
CA PRO A 104 16.84 -18.46 -1.40
C PRO A 104 17.30 -18.64 0.05
N PRO A 105 16.46 -19.22 0.93
CA PRO A 105 16.89 -19.54 2.28
C PRO A 105 18.08 -20.49 2.20
N SER A 106 19.15 -20.20 2.94
CA SER A 106 20.31 -21.08 3.03
C SER A 106 19.83 -22.46 3.49
N PRO A 107 20.17 -23.56 2.79
CA PRO A 107 19.86 -24.88 3.28
C PRO A 107 20.56 -25.03 4.64
N THR A 108 19.76 -25.18 5.69
CA THR A 108 20.25 -25.47 7.03
C THR A 108 21.14 -26.70 6.92
N ALA A 109 22.41 -26.60 7.34
CA ALA A 109 23.26 -27.76 7.49
C ALA A 109 22.54 -28.73 8.44
N GLN A 110 21.95 -29.78 7.88
CA GLN A 110 21.55 -30.96 8.64
C GLN A 110 22.84 -31.61 9.12
N THR A 111 23.31 -31.19 10.28
CA THR A 111 24.36 -31.86 11.03
C THR A 111 23.78 -33.18 11.52
N GLY A 112 24.17 -34.28 10.86
CA GLY A 112 24.05 -35.64 11.39
C GLY A 112 25.19 -35.96 12.34
#